data_AF-A0A7J6YKK5-F1
#
_entry.id   AF-A0A7J6YKK5-F1
#
_cell.length_a   1.000
_cell.length_b   1.000
_cell.length_c   1.000
_cell.angle_alpha   90.00
_cell.angle_beta   90.00
_cell.angle_gamma   90.00
#
_symmetry.space_group_name_H-M   'P 1'
#
loop_
_entity.id
_entity.type
_entity.pdbx_description
1 polymer ?
#
loop_
_entity_poly.entity_id
_entity_poly.type
_entity_poly.pdbx_seq_one_letter_code
_entity_poly.pdbx_strand_id
1 'polypeptide(L)'
;MEVKTRWILRHDRMCLCETLSLLFHYLPPSPHSIISIRFSLLFFFFAAVAAWITATTHKVENNNTNNNSTALQQIQKQQTKRKTMTKKVLVPAADGTEEIELTCITDILRRAEIQVTVASVMESQNLILSRGLKITTDSLLKDESAAAYDGVFLPGGLPGADHLGKNAHLKQILEEMRSQGKWYGAICASPVSALAPMGMLEGVKTVTCYPAMKEKIPSHVHWSTDPVVRCGKCLTSKGPGTAIAFGLAIVAALLTKDRALRLAKELLVDETPFVEKALSNF
;
A
#
# COMPACT_ATOMS: atom_id res chain seq x y z
N MET A 1 14.85 29.73 -17.60
CA MET A 1 15.71 28.88 -16.76
C MET A 1 15.41 27.42 -17.09
N GLU A 2 15.56 27.05 -18.37
CA GLU A 2 16.76 26.50 -19.01
C GLU A 2 16.93 24.99 -18.78
N VAL A 3 16.40 24.28 -19.78
CA VAL A 3 16.78 22.95 -20.26
C VAL A 3 18.30 22.88 -20.45
N LYS A 4 18.97 21.80 -20.01
CA LYS A 4 20.21 21.34 -20.66
C LYS A 4 20.42 19.83 -20.52
N THR A 5 19.90 19.17 -21.55
CA THR A 5 20.27 17.88 -22.11
C THR A 5 21.78 17.77 -22.38
N ARG A 6 22.32 16.55 -22.27
CA ARG A 6 23.45 15.96 -23.03
C ARG A 6 24.71 16.82 -23.21
N TRP A 7 25.79 16.37 -22.58
CA TRP A 7 27.10 16.31 -23.22
C TRP A 7 27.57 14.86 -23.35
N ILE A 8 27.79 14.48 -24.60
CA ILE A 8 28.52 13.31 -25.06
C ILE A 8 30.00 13.54 -24.74
N LEU A 9 30.66 12.57 -24.14
CA LEU A 9 32.09 12.32 -24.36
C LEU A 9 32.31 10.80 -24.38
N ARG A 10 32.06 10.22 -25.57
CA ARG A 10 32.92 9.15 -26.07
C ARG A 10 34.31 9.76 -26.23
N HIS A 11 35.29 9.26 -25.49
CA HIS A 11 36.67 9.15 -25.94
C HIS A 11 37.19 7.88 -25.29
N ASP A 12 37.24 6.82 -26.09
CA ASP A 12 38.41 6.45 -26.90
C ASP A 12 39.52 5.94 -26.01
N ARG A 13 39.77 4.65 -26.20
CA ARG A 13 40.92 3.93 -25.68
C ARG A 13 42.15 4.78 -26.00
N MET A 14 42.67 5.48 -25.01
CA MET A 14 44.01 6.07 -25.09
C MET A 14 44.97 4.89 -25.19
N CYS A 15 45.35 4.63 -26.43
CA CYS A 15 46.40 3.73 -26.85
C CYS A 15 47.65 4.13 -26.05
N LEU A 16 48.15 3.22 -25.21
CA LEU A 16 49.35 3.41 -24.37
C LEU A 16 50.66 3.52 -25.18
N CYS A 17 50.57 3.87 -26.47
CA CYS A 17 51.64 3.76 -27.45
C CYS A 17 52.24 5.11 -27.89
N GLU A 18 51.65 6.26 -27.56
CA GLU A 18 52.07 7.56 -28.14
C GLU A 18 52.81 8.54 -27.20
N THR A 19 53.03 8.21 -25.92
CA THR A 19 53.81 9.08 -25.02
C THR A 19 55.31 8.75 -24.96
N LEU A 20 55.80 7.78 -25.74
CA LEU A 20 57.21 7.36 -25.75
C LEU A 20 58.08 7.99 -26.87
N SER A 21 57.51 8.84 -27.74
CA SER A 21 58.23 9.37 -28.91
C SER A 21 58.97 10.71 -28.71
N LEU A 22 58.92 11.33 -27.52
CA LEU A 22 59.50 12.67 -27.29
C LEU A 22 60.71 12.74 -26.35
N LEU A 23 61.29 11.59 -25.97
CA LEU A 23 62.44 11.55 -25.05
C LEU A 23 63.79 11.20 -25.71
N PHE A 24 63.85 11.09 -27.04
CA PHE A 24 65.07 10.67 -27.75
C PHE A 24 65.83 11.75 -28.52
N HIS A 25 65.49 13.05 -28.38
CA HIS A 25 66.05 14.08 -29.26
C HIS A 25 67.09 15.06 -28.68
N TYR A 26 67.54 14.91 -27.44
CA TYR A 26 68.67 15.70 -26.93
C TYR A 26 69.42 14.94 -25.85
N LEU A 27 70.53 14.26 -26.18
CA LEU A 27 71.63 13.95 -25.26
C LEU A 27 72.85 13.44 -26.09
N PRO A 28 74.06 14.03 -25.93
CA PRO A 28 75.26 13.66 -26.70
C PRO A 28 75.91 12.35 -26.21
N PRO A 29 76.76 11.69 -27.02
CA PRO A 29 77.34 10.40 -26.67
C PRO A 29 78.38 10.55 -25.55
N SER A 30 78.27 9.73 -24.50
CA SER A 30 79.26 9.65 -23.42
C SER A 30 79.36 8.20 -22.89
N PRO A 31 80.47 7.81 -22.24
CA PRO A 31 80.95 6.44 -22.21
C PRO A 31 80.17 5.50 -21.27
N HIS A 32 80.35 4.20 -21.52
CA HIS A 32 79.54 3.02 -21.17
C HIS A 32 79.18 2.73 -19.69
N SER A 33 79.35 3.66 -18.75
CA SER A 33 79.21 3.39 -17.30
C SER A 33 77.97 3.99 -16.62
N ILE A 34 77.16 4.80 -17.32
CA ILE A 34 76.01 5.52 -16.71
C ILE A 34 74.64 4.92 -17.15
N ILE A 35 74.64 4.03 -18.14
CA ILE A 35 73.41 3.45 -18.73
C ILE A 35 72.71 2.48 -17.76
N SER A 36 73.45 1.72 -16.95
CA SER A 36 72.87 0.71 -16.05
C SER A 36 72.08 1.30 -14.88
N ILE A 37 72.54 2.42 -14.29
CA ILE A 37 71.86 3.07 -13.16
C ILE A 37 70.58 3.79 -13.60
N ARG A 38 70.59 4.40 -14.79
CA ARG A 38 69.41 5.09 -15.35
C ARG A 38 68.31 4.12 -15.79
N PHE A 39 68.67 2.94 -16.32
CA PHE A 39 67.68 1.90 -16.60
C PHE A 39 67.04 1.35 -15.33
N SER A 40 67.81 1.16 -14.26
CA SER A 40 67.29 0.64 -12.99
C SER A 40 66.32 1.60 -12.32
N LEU A 41 66.66 2.90 -12.24
CA LEU A 41 65.78 3.93 -11.65
C LEU A 41 64.48 4.13 -12.46
N LEU A 42 64.56 4.08 -13.80
CA LEU A 42 63.37 4.19 -14.65
C LEU A 42 62.47 2.95 -14.48
N PHE A 43 63.06 1.76 -14.36
CA PHE A 43 62.32 0.51 -14.13
C PHE A 43 61.59 0.52 -12.78
N PHE A 44 62.24 1.00 -11.70
CA PHE A 44 61.59 1.15 -10.40
C PHE A 44 60.47 2.20 -10.41
N PHE A 45 60.62 3.29 -11.17
CA PHE A 45 59.57 4.30 -11.31
C PHE A 45 58.34 3.77 -12.06
N PHE A 46 58.54 3.05 -13.17
CA PHE A 46 57.43 2.42 -13.89
C PHE A 46 56.74 1.33 -13.07
N ALA A 47 57.50 0.52 -12.32
CA ALA A 47 56.93 -0.48 -11.42
C ALA A 47 56.08 0.15 -10.31
N ALA A 48 56.53 1.27 -9.71
CA ALA A 48 55.78 1.98 -8.68
C ALA A 48 54.49 2.63 -9.22
N VAL A 49 54.54 3.23 -10.41
CA VAL A 49 53.35 3.81 -11.07
C VAL A 49 52.35 2.71 -11.45
N ALA A 50 52.82 1.59 -11.99
CA ALA A 50 51.95 0.45 -12.31
C ALA A 50 51.29 -0.11 -11.04
N ALA A 51 52.04 -0.28 -9.94
CA ALA A 51 51.48 -0.72 -8.66
C ALA A 51 50.45 0.26 -8.09
N TRP A 52 50.70 1.58 -8.19
CA TRP A 52 49.77 2.61 -7.72
C TRP A 52 48.49 2.67 -8.57
N ILE A 53 48.60 2.54 -9.90
CA ILE A 53 47.44 2.46 -10.80
C ILE A 53 46.62 1.20 -10.46
N THR A 54 47.27 0.06 -10.28
CA THR A 54 46.58 -1.21 -9.97
C THR A 54 45.89 -1.15 -8.61
N ALA A 55 46.51 -0.51 -7.61
CA ALA A 55 45.92 -0.33 -6.29
C ALA A 55 44.75 0.67 -6.29
N THR A 56 44.82 1.73 -7.11
CA THR A 56 43.73 2.71 -7.23
C THR A 56 42.55 2.17 -8.03
N THR A 57 42.77 1.40 -9.10
CA THR A 57 41.69 0.73 -9.84
C THR A 57 40.98 -0.30 -8.96
N HIS A 58 41.71 -1.15 -8.24
CA HIS A 58 41.11 -2.10 -7.29
C HIS A 58 40.29 -1.40 -6.18
N LYS A 59 40.78 -0.27 -5.66
CA LYS A 59 40.07 0.47 -4.61
C LYS A 59 38.79 1.12 -5.12
N VAL A 60 38.80 1.67 -6.34
CA VAL A 60 37.62 2.24 -6.99
C VAL A 60 36.59 1.15 -7.32
N GLU A 61 37.04 0.01 -7.83
CA GLU A 61 36.18 -1.11 -8.20
C GLU A 61 35.54 -1.77 -6.97
N ASN A 62 36.31 -1.95 -5.87
CA ASN A 62 35.79 -2.43 -4.58
C ASN A 62 34.80 -1.45 -3.93
N ASN A 63 35.03 -0.14 -4.02
CA ASN A 63 34.11 0.86 -3.48
C ASN A 63 32.80 0.93 -4.27
N ASN A 64 32.86 0.86 -5.60
CA ASN A 64 31.66 0.85 -6.45
C ASN A 64 30.83 -0.43 -6.28
N THR A 65 31.47 -1.60 -6.16
CA THR A 65 30.78 -2.87 -5.91
C THR A 65 30.12 -2.91 -4.54
N ASN A 66 30.78 -2.43 -3.49
CA ASN A 66 30.20 -2.33 -2.14
C ASN A 66 29.03 -1.34 -2.05
N ASN A 67 29.13 -0.18 -2.71
CA ASN A 67 28.04 0.80 -2.73
C ASN A 67 26.82 0.27 -3.50
N ASN A 68 27.04 -0.39 -4.64
CA ASN A 68 25.97 -0.99 -5.44
C ASN A 68 25.32 -2.18 -4.74
N SER A 69 26.09 -3.04 -4.05
CA SER A 69 25.54 -4.17 -3.30
C SER A 69 24.68 -3.70 -2.11
N THR A 70 25.11 -2.62 -1.42
CA THR A 70 24.37 -2.03 -0.30
C THR A 70 23.07 -1.36 -0.76
N ALA A 71 23.10 -0.63 -1.88
CA ALA A 71 21.90 -0.03 -2.48
C ALA A 71 20.91 -1.09 -2.99
N LEU A 72 21.41 -2.14 -3.64
CA LEU A 72 20.57 -3.28 -4.07
C LEU A 72 19.95 -3.99 -2.87
N GLN A 73 20.71 -4.25 -1.80
CA GLN A 73 20.17 -4.83 -0.57
C GLN A 73 19.12 -3.92 0.09
N GLN A 74 19.30 -2.60 0.08
CA GLN A 74 18.31 -1.66 0.59
C GLN A 74 17.03 -1.63 -0.27
N ILE A 75 17.16 -1.64 -1.60
CA ILE A 75 16.03 -1.74 -2.53
C ILE A 75 15.31 -3.08 -2.34
N GLN A 76 16.04 -4.18 -2.21
CA GLN A 76 15.46 -5.51 -1.99
C GLN A 76 14.78 -5.60 -0.62
N LYS A 77 15.35 -4.98 0.42
CA LYS A 77 14.78 -4.90 1.76
C LYS A 77 13.56 -3.97 1.80
N GLN A 78 13.54 -2.89 1.03
CA GLN A 78 12.36 -2.04 0.83
C GLN A 78 11.27 -2.76 0.00
N GLN A 79 11.64 -3.49 -1.04
CA GLN A 79 10.70 -4.27 -1.85
C GLN A 79 10.13 -5.46 -1.07
N THR A 80 10.94 -6.14 -0.25
CA THR A 80 10.43 -7.19 0.68
C THR A 80 9.64 -6.59 1.84
N LYS A 81 10.01 -5.40 2.35
CA LYS A 81 9.19 -4.63 3.31
C LYS A 81 7.87 -4.13 2.71
N ARG A 82 7.82 -3.83 1.41
CA ARG A 82 6.60 -3.43 0.68
C ARG A 82 5.74 -4.64 0.28
N LYS A 83 6.39 -5.79 0.07
CA LYS A 83 5.75 -7.11 -0.10
C LYS A 83 5.22 -7.70 1.21
N THR A 84 5.64 -7.16 2.37
CA THR A 84 5.10 -7.46 3.71
C THR A 84 4.26 -6.28 4.22
N MET A 85 2.95 -6.20 4.12
CA MET A 85 1.87 -7.05 3.62
C MET A 85 0.83 -6.03 3.15
N THR A 86 0.59 -5.89 1.84
CA THR A 86 -0.54 -5.08 1.37
C THR A 86 -1.79 -5.54 2.09
N LYS A 87 -2.46 -4.63 2.80
CA LYS A 87 -3.68 -4.96 3.55
C LYS A 87 -4.75 -5.45 2.58
N LYS A 88 -5.48 -6.48 2.99
CA LYS A 88 -6.55 -7.10 2.21
C LYS A 88 -7.89 -6.89 2.89
N VAL A 89 -8.89 -6.46 2.14
CA VAL A 89 -10.25 -6.23 2.63
C VAL A 89 -11.24 -6.99 1.77
N LEU A 90 -12.17 -7.66 2.42
CA LEU A 90 -13.32 -8.27 1.78
C LEU A 90 -14.54 -7.35 1.94
N VAL A 91 -15.22 -7.08 0.83
CA VAL A 91 -16.46 -6.31 0.78
C VAL A 91 -17.56 -7.22 0.22
N PRO A 92 -18.34 -7.89 1.09
CA PRO A 92 -19.46 -8.71 0.67
C PRO A 92 -20.53 -7.85 -0.01
N ALA A 93 -21.08 -8.33 -1.11
CA ALA A 93 -22.15 -7.69 -1.85
C ALA A 93 -23.25 -8.69 -2.22
N ALA A 94 -24.45 -8.19 -2.41
CA ALA A 94 -25.64 -8.95 -2.81
C ALA A 94 -26.52 -8.12 -3.74
N ASP A 95 -27.53 -8.75 -4.34
CA ASP A 95 -28.61 -8.00 -5.00
C ASP A 95 -29.25 -7.04 -4.00
N GLY A 96 -29.46 -5.79 -4.42
CA GLY A 96 -29.99 -4.71 -3.60
C GLY A 96 -29.00 -4.06 -2.62
N THR A 97 -27.70 -4.32 -2.78
CA THR A 97 -26.65 -3.54 -2.08
C THR A 97 -26.66 -2.08 -2.56
N GLU A 98 -26.40 -1.12 -1.67
CA GLU A 98 -26.41 0.32 -1.99
C GLU A 98 -25.14 0.72 -2.78
N GLU A 99 -25.33 1.31 -3.96
CA GLU A 99 -24.25 1.60 -4.91
C GLU A 99 -23.25 2.67 -4.45
N ILE A 100 -23.70 3.76 -3.81
CA ILE A 100 -22.80 4.81 -3.31
C ILE A 100 -21.94 4.26 -2.18
N GLU A 101 -22.52 3.49 -1.28
CA GLU A 101 -21.82 2.90 -0.15
C GLU A 101 -20.77 1.88 -0.62
N LEU A 102 -21.14 0.96 -1.52
CA LEU A 102 -20.22 -0.02 -2.09
C LEU A 102 -19.07 0.66 -2.85
N THR A 103 -19.38 1.63 -3.71
CA THR A 103 -18.37 2.32 -4.51
C THR A 103 -17.44 3.19 -3.65
N CYS A 104 -17.96 3.92 -2.66
CA CYS A 104 -17.11 4.70 -1.76
C CYS A 104 -16.16 3.82 -0.94
N ILE A 105 -16.65 2.69 -0.39
CA ILE A 105 -15.77 1.77 0.35
C ILE A 105 -14.68 1.24 -0.57
N THR A 106 -15.04 0.72 -1.75
CA THR A 106 -14.08 0.07 -2.64
C THR A 106 -13.07 1.06 -3.26
N ASP A 107 -13.52 2.22 -3.73
CA ASP A 107 -12.67 3.25 -4.35
C ASP A 107 -11.65 3.81 -3.34
N ILE A 108 -12.12 4.25 -2.16
CA ILE A 108 -11.25 4.88 -1.15
C ILE A 108 -10.18 3.91 -0.65
N LEU A 109 -10.55 2.65 -0.39
CA LEU A 109 -9.59 1.64 0.04
C LEU A 109 -8.56 1.34 -1.05
N ARG A 110 -8.98 1.22 -2.32
CA ARG A 110 -8.07 1.00 -3.44
C ARG A 110 -7.11 2.19 -3.64
N ARG A 111 -7.56 3.44 -3.49
CA ARG A 111 -6.68 4.63 -3.48
C ARG A 111 -5.66 4.62 -2.35
N ALA A 112 -5.98 3.97 -1.24
CA ALA A 112 -5.06 3.77 -0.13
C ALA A 112 -4.08 2.61 -0.34
N GLU A 113 -4.00 2.04 -1.54
CA GLU A 113 -3.22 0.83 -1.88
C GLU A 113 -3.64 -0.42 -1.08
N ILE A 114 -4.88 -0.48 -0.59
CA ILE A 114 -5.46 -1.68 0.03
C ILE A 114 -6.03 -2.58 -1.08
N GLN A 115 -5.72 -3.87 -1.04
CA GLN A 115 -6.33 -4.85 -1.93
C GLN A 115 -7.77 -5.11 -1.48
N VAL A 116 -8.73 -4.86 -2.36
CA VAL A 116 -10.16 -5.03 -2.08
C VAL A 116 -10.74 -6.09 -3.00
N THR A 117 -11.28 -7.13 -2.39
CA THR A 117 -12.11 -8.15 -3.07
C THR A 117 -13.58 -7.83 -2.80
N VAL A 118 -14.35 -7.59 -3.85
CA VAL A 118 -15.81 -7.55 -3.78
C VAL A 118 -16.32 -8.95 -4.07
N ALA A 119 -16.98 -9.59 -3.10
CA ALA A 119 -17.46 -10.97 -3.24
C ALA A 119 -18.98 -11.03 -3.17
N SER A 120 -19.61 -11.68 -4.14
CA SER A 120 -21.06 -11.88 -4.16
C SER A 120 -21.49 -12.97 -3.19
N VAL A 121 -22.46 -12.68 -2.33
CA VAL A 121 -23.11 -13.70 -1.46
C VAL A 121 -24.22 -14.46 -2.17
N MET A 122 -24.51 -14.10 -3.42
CA MET A 122 -25.49 -14.74 -4.29
C MET A 122 -24.82 -15.92 -5.05
N GLU A 123 -25.59 -16.66 -5.84
CA GLU A 123 -25.06 -17.72 -6.71
C GLU A 123 -24.32 -17.19 -7.95
N SER A 124 -24.42 -15.90 -8.23
CA SER A 124 -23.88 -15.23 -9.42
C SER A 124 -22.95 -14.08 -9.01
N GLN A 125 -21.87 -13.89 -9.78
CA GLN A 125 -21.02 -12.71 -9.63
C GLN A 125 -21.68 -11.43 -10.17
N ASN A 126 -22.63 -11.57 -11.09
CA ASN A 126 -23.40 -10.45 -11.62
C ASN A 126 -24.52 -10.10 -10.64
N LEU A 127 -24.56 -8.84 -10.21
CA LEU A 127 -25.52 -8.31 -9.23
C LEU A 127 -26.28 -7.11 -9.81
N ILE A 128 -27.52 -6.94 -9.37
CA ILE A 128 -28.32 -5.72 -9.54
C ILE A 128 -28.42 -5.03 -8.18
N LEU A 129 -27.80 -3.86 -8.10
CA LEU A 129 -27.74 -3.05 -6.90
C LEU A 129 -29.08 -2.30 -6.65
N SER A 130 -29.22 -1.65 -5.50
CA SER A 130 -30.50 -1.12 -4.99
C SER A 130 -31.19 -0.09 -5.89
N ARG A 131 -30.43 0.62 -6.73
CA ARG A 131 -30.92 1.62 -7.70
C ARG A 131 -30.79 1.14 -9.15
N GLY A 132 -30.56 -0.16 -9.34
CA GLY A 132 -30.54 -0.80 -10.66
C GLY A 132 -29.17 -0.78 -11.35
N LEU A 133 -28.10 -0.31 -10.69
CA LEU A 133 -26.75 -0.43 -11.23
C LEU A 133 -26.38 -1.92 -11.32
N LYS A 134 -25.89 -2.34 -12.48
CA LYS A 134 -25.44 -3.72 -12.71
C LYS A 134 -23.94 -3.78 -12.56
N ILE A 135 -23.45 -4.70 -11.74
CA ILE A 135 -22.01 -4.90 -11.53
C ILE A 135 -21.64 -6.37 -11.67
N THR A 136 -20.36 -6.63 -11.92
CA THR A 136 -19.75 -7.96 -11.79
C THR A 136 -18.74 -7.90 -10.64
N THR A 137 -18.90 -8.79 -9.66
CA THR A 137 -18.02 -8.91 -8.49
C THR A 137 -16.74 -9.68 -8.81
N ASP A 138 -15.71 -9.53 -7.99
CA ASP A 138 -14.39 -10.16 -8.21
C ASP A 138 -14.45 -11.69 -8.01
N SER A 139 -15.30 -12.16 -7.08
CA SER A 139 -15.48 -13.58 -6.76
C SER A 139 -16.87 -13.87 -6.17
N LEU A 140 -17.17 -15.16 -5.94
CA LEU A 140 -18.28 -15.57 -5.09
C LEU A 140 -17.77 -15.73 -3.65
N LEU A 141 -18.59 -15.34 -2.66
CA LEU A 141 -18.21 -15.41 -1.25
C LEU A 141 -17.88 -16.84 -0.81
N LYS A 142 -18.53 -17.86 -1.39
CA LYS A 142 -18.27 -19.27 -1.09
C LYS A 142 -16.84 -19.71 -1.36
N ASP A 143 -16.12 -18.98 -2.21
CA ASP A 143 -14.72 -19.24 -2.56
C ASP A 143 -13.74 -18.45 -1.67
N GLU A 144 -14.25 -17.63 -0.74
CA GLU A 144 -13.47 -16.77 0.15
C GLU A 144 -13.36 -17.33 1.57
N SER A 145 -12.29 -16.94 2.28
CA SER A 145 -12.05 -17.34 3.68
C SER A 145 -11.45 -16.21 4.52
N ALA A 146 -11.74 -16.21 5.83
CA ALA A 146 -11.28 -15.18 6.76
C ALA A 146 -9.76 -15.01 6.82
N ALA A 147 -9.02 -16.10 6.59
CA ALA A 147 -7.56 -16.10 6.65
C ALA A 147 -6.91 -15.12 5.66
N ALA A 148 -7.56 -14.86 4.52
CA ALA A 148 -7.02 -14.03 3.45
C ALA A 148 -7.13 -12.51 3.72
N TYR A 149 -7.89 -12.09 4.71
CA TYR A 149 -8.29 -10.68 4.90
C TYR A 149 -7.85 -10.09 6.24
N ASP A 150 -7.58 -8.79 6.25
CA ASP A 150 -7.34 -7.97 7.44
C ASP A 150 -8.60 -7.25 7.94
N GLY A 151 -9.62 -7.11 7.07
CA GLY A 151 -10.90 -6.50 7.41
C GLY A 151 -12.07 -6.94 6.52
N VAL A 152 -13.28 -6.92 7.07
CA VAL A 152 -14.55 -7.15 6.34
C VAL A 152 -15.52 -5.99 6.58
N PHE A 153 -16.01 -5.36 5.52
CA PHE A 153 -16.92 -4.21 5.65
C PHE A 153 -18.15 -4.38 4.76
N LEU A 154 -19.33 -4.29 5.39
CA LEU A 154 -20.62 -4.56 4.75
C LEU A 154 -21.27 -3.22 4.34
N PRO A 155 -21.44 -2.96 3.03
CA PRO A 155 -22.32 -1.90 2.56
C PRO A 155 -23.76 -2.20 2.96
N GLY A 156 -24.62 -1.18 2.92
CA GLY A 156 -26.04 -1.30 3.19
C GLY A 156 -26.89 -1.51 1.95
N GLY A 157 -28.04 -0.84 1.92
CA GLY A 157 -29.16 -1.18 1.04
C GLY A 157 -29.99 -2.28 1.68
N LEU A 158 -31.26 -2.03 2.00
CA LEU A 158 -32.04 -2.93 2.85
C LEU A 158 -32.14 -4.37 2.29
N PRO A 159 -32.44 -4.61 1.00
CA PRO A 159 -32.46 -5.96 0.47
C PRO A 159 -31.06 -6.61 0.47
N GLY A 160 -30.02 -5.85 0.13
CA GLY A 160 -28.64 -6.32 0.16
C GLY A 160 -28.21 -6.73 1.58
N ALA A 161 -28.44 -5.85 2.56
CA ALA A 161 -28.15 -6.09 3.96
C ALA A 161 -28.87 -7.33 4.51
N ASP A 162 -30.13 -7.56 4.10
CA ASP A 162 -30.89 -8.76 4.50
C ASP A 162 -30.32 -10.04 3.85
N HIS A 163 -29.86 -9.99 2.59
CA HIS A 163 -29.14 -11.11 1.97
C HIS A 163 -27.83 -11.40 2.68
N LEU A 164 -27.05 -10.36 3.01
CA LEU A 164 -25.83 -10.48 3.79
C LEU A 164 -26.14 -11.16 5.15
N GLY A 165 -27.13 -10.64 5.88
CA GLY A 165 -27.55 -11.11 7.21
C GLY A 165 -27.96 -12.58 7.27
N LYS A 166 -28.45 -13.14 6.17
CA LYS A 166 -28.90 -14.54 6.06
C LYS A 166 -27.81 -15.51 5.57
N ASN A 167 -26.66 -15.00 5.14
CA ASN A 167 -25.61 -15.84 4.60
C ASN A 167 -24.77 -16.49 5.72
N ALA A 168 -24.88 -17.82 5.86
CA ALA A 168 -24.19 -18.57 6.90
C ALA A 168 -22.66 -18.56 6.77
N HIS A 169 -22.14 -18.58 5.54
CA HIS A 169 -20.70 -18.54 5.27
C HIS A 169 -20.10 -17.17 5.65
N LEU A 170 -20.81 -16.08 5.35
CA LEU A 170 -20.42 -14.74 5.78
C LEU A 170 -20.35 -14.64 7.31
N LYS A 171 -21.34 -15.20 8.01
CA LYS A 171 -21.34 -15.26 9.47
C LYS A 171 -20.08 -15.96 9.98
N GLN A 172 -19.74 -17.13 9.42
CA GLN A 172 -18.54 -17.87 9.80
C GLN A 172 -17.27 -17.04 9.57
N ILE A 173 -17.12 -16.39 8.41
CA ILE A 173 -15.99 -15.50 8.12
C ILE A 173 -15.89 -14.39 9.18
N LEU A 174 -17.00 -13.73 9.50
CA LEU A 174 -17.03 -12.64 10.48
C LEU A 174 -16.65 -13.13 11.90
N GLU A 175 -17.15 -14.28 12.32
CA GLU A 175 -16.82 -14.89 13.62
C GLU A 175 -15.32 -15.23 13.72
N GLU A 176 -14.74 -15.84 12.67
CA GLU A 176 -13.32 -16.15 12.58
C GLU A 176 -12.45 -14.88 12.58
N MET A 177 -12.88 -13.82 11.88
CA MET A 177 -12.15 -12.55 11.88
C MET A 177 -12.19 -11.85 13.23
N ARG A 178 -13.36 -11.88 13.91
CA ARG A 178 -13.50 -11.31 15.25
C ARG A 178 -12.63 -12.06 16.26
N SER A 179 -12.57 -13.39 16.21
CA SER A 179 -11.71 -14.18 17.11
C SER A 179 -10.22 -13.91 16.89
N GLN A 180 -9.82 -13.54 15.66
CA GLN A 180 -8.46 -13.14 15.31
C GLN A 180 -8.15 -11.65 15.61
N GLY A 181 -9.11 -10.89 16.15
CA GLY A 181 -8.94 -9.46 16.43
C GLY A 181 -8.81 -8.59 15.17
N LYS A 182 -9.29 -9.07 14.02
CA LYS A 182 -9.30 -8.35 12.74
C LYS A 182 -10.43 -7.33 12.70
N TRP A 183 -10.33 -6.38 11.78
CA TRP A 183 -11.32 -5.31 11.65
C TRP A 183 -12.60 -5.82 11.00
N TYR A 184 -13.73 -5.30 11.46
CA TYR A 184 -15.00 -5.53 10.78
C TYR A 184 -15.91 -4.31 10.92
N GLY A 185 -16.91 -4.22 10.06
CA GLY A 185 -17.85 -3.12 10.17
C GLY A 185 -18.98 -3.16 9.15
N ALA A 186 -19.91 -2.24 9.32
CA ALA A 186 -21.06 -2.13 8.44
C ALA A 186 -21.60 -0.70 8.38
N ILE A 187 -22.21 -0.33 7.27
CA ILE A 187 -22.85 0.98 7.09
C ILE A 187 -24.35 0.82 6.82
N CYS A 188 -25.12 1.86 7.18
CA CYS A 188 -26.53 2.00 6.82
C CYS A 188 -27.43 0.94 7.46
N ALA A 189 -28.07 0.06 6.69
CA ALA A 189 -28.93 -0.99 7.19
C ALA A 189 -28.13 -2.17 7.78
N SER A 190 -26.92 -2.42 7.30
CA SER A 190 -26.13 -3.62 7.62
C SER A 190 -25.71 -3.77 9.09
N PRO A 191 -25.51 -2.71 9.91
CA PRO A 191 -25.33 -2.89 11.36
C PRO A 191 -26.46 -3.67 12.02
N VAL A 192 -27.72 -3.43 11.64
CA VAL A 192 -28.88 -4.10 12.26
C VAL A 192 -29.44 -5.27 11.45
N SER A 193 -29.38 -5.21 10.12
CA SER A 193 -29.89 -6.27 9.24
C SER A 193 -28.88 -7.41 9.05
N ALA A 194 -27.57 -7.15 9.24
CA ALA A 194 -26.54 -8.17 9.08
C ALA A 194 -25.74 -8.44 10.36
N LEU A 195 -25.09 -7.43 10.95
CA LEU A 195 -24.22 -7.67 12.12
C LEU A 195 -25.00 -8.13 13.35
N ALA A 196 -26.14 -7.50 13.65
CA ALA A 196 -26.96 -7.86 14.82
C ALA A 196 -27.47 -9.32 14.78
N PRO A 197 -28.16 -9.81 13.73
CA PRO A 197 -28.64 -11.20 13.70
C PRO A 197 -27.50 -12.23 13.65
N MET A 198 -26.30 -11.84 13.20
CA MET A 198 -25.11 -12.70 13.24
C MET A 198 -24.42 -12.74 14.62
N GLY A 199 -24.89 -11.98 15.62
CA GLY A 199 -24.24 -11.89 16.94
C GLY A 199 -22.93 -11.10 16.92
N MET A 200 -22.69 -10.30 15.88
CA MET A 200 -21.46 -9.51 15.71
C MET A 200 -21.46 -8.20 16.50
N LEU A 201 -22.60 -7.85 17.12
CA LEU A 201 -22.73 -6.73 18.05
C LEU A 201 -22.56 -7.15 19.52
N GLU A 202 -22.41 -8.45 19.82
CA GLU A 202 -22.16 -8.91 21.18
C GLU A 202 -20.83 -8.34 21.71
N GLY A 203 -20.89 -7.70 22.88
CA GLY A 203 -19.76 -6.98 23.48
C GLY A 203 -19.46 -5.60 22.85
N VAL A 204 -20.20 -5.18 21.83
CA VAL A 204 -20.09 -3.84 21.23
C VAL A 204 -20.98 -2.88 21.99
N LYS A 205 -20.39 -1.85 22.61
CA LYS A 205 -21.13 -0.91 23.49
C LYS A 205 -21.89 0.17 22.73
N THR A 206 -21.39 0.59 21.58
CA THR A 206 -21.95 1.71 20.82
C THR A 206 -21.79 1.48 19.33
N VAL A 207 -22.86 1.72 18.58
CA VAL A 207 -22.87 1.68 17.12
C VAL A 207 -23.65 2.86 16.56
N THR A 208 -23.56 3.07 15.26
CA THR A 208 -24.56 3.84 14.52
C THR A 208 -25.13 2.99 13.38
N CYS A 209 -26.21 3.45 12.77
CA CYS A 209 -26.85 2.81 11.62
C CYS A 209 -27.68 3.86 10.88
N TYR A 210 -28.38 3.44 9.82
CA TYR A 210 -29.36 4.29 9.16
C TYR A 210 -30.41 4.75 10.17
N PRO A 211 -30.72 6.06 10.28
CA PRO A 211 -31.54 6.58 11.38
C PRO A 211 -32.92 5.93 11.53
N ALA A 212 -33.57 5.59 10.42
CA ALA A 212 -34.87 4.91 10.44
C ALA A 212 -34.83 3.47 11.00
N MET A 213 -33.63 2.91 11.15
CA MET A 213 -33.39 1.55 11.62
C MET A 213 -32.91 1.50 13.08
N LYS A 214 -32.76 2.65 13.75
CA LYS A 214 -32.19 2.74 15.11
C LYS A 214 -32.94 1.91 16.15
N GLU A 215 -34.26 1.78 16.01
CA GLU A 215 -35.11 1.00 16.93
C GLU A 215 -34.88 -0.51 16.82
N LYS A 216 -34.15 -0.96 15.79
CA LYS A 216 -33.74 -2.36 15.61
C LYS A 216 -32.37 -2.67 16.22
N ILE A 217 -31.68 -1.68 16.78
CA ILE A 217 -30.43 -1.90 17.51
C ILE A 217 -30.76 -2.70 18.79
N PRO A 218 -29.99 -3.75 19.13
CA PRO A 218 -30.20 -4.48 20.38
C PRO A 218 -30.18 -3.53 21.59
N SER A 219 -31.09 -3.73 22.54
CA SER A 219 -31.28 -2.82 23.68
C SER A 219 -30.04 -2.59 24.57
N HIS A 220 -29.08 -3.52 24.54
CA HIS A 220 -27.81 -3.41 25.27
C HIS A 220 -26.74 -2.59 24.54
N VAL A 221 -27.00 -2.15 23.30
CA VAL A 221 -26.07 -1.36 22.47
C VAL A 221 -26.60 0.06 22.33
N HIS A 222 -25.75 1.05 22.63
CA HIS A 222 -26.11 2.46 22.48
C HIS A 222 -26.05 2.90 21.01
N TRP A 223 -27.08 3.63 20.55
CA TRP A 223 -27.07 4.29 19.24
C TRP A 223 -26.43 5.68 19.32
N SER A 224 -25.36 5.91 18.56
CA SER A 224 -24.74 7.23 18.41
C SER A 224 -25.20 7.94 17.14
N THR A 225 -25.31 9.27 17.22
CA THR A 225 -25.59 10.14 16.08
C THR A 225 -24.37 10.45 15.22
N ASP A 226 -23.17 10.07 15.67
CA ASP A 226 -21.90 10.31 14.98
C ASP A 226 -21.89 9.71 13.57
N PRO A 227 -21.19 10.33 12.61
CA PRO A 227 -21.15 9.85 11.23
C PRO A 227 -20.50 8.47 11.11
N VAL A 228 -19.47 8.22 11.91
CA VAL A 228 -18.78 6.94 12.03
C VAL A 228 -18.52 6.66 13.51
N VAL A 229 -18.84 5.45 13.95
CA VAL A 229 -18.60 4.98 15.32
C VAL A 229 -17.57 3.86 15.29
N ARG A 230 -16.54 4.00 16.14
CA ARG A 230 -15.56 2.96 16.41
C ARG A 230 -15.77 2.41 17.82
N CYS A 231 -16.03 1.12 17.93
CA CYS A 231 -16.07 0.41 19.21
C CYS A 231 -15.16 -0.82 19.12
N GLY A 232 -13.96 -0.72 19.70
CA GLY A 232 -12.93 -1.75 19.54
C GLY A 232 -12.50 -1.91 18.08
N LYS A 233 -12.73 -3.11 17.52
CA LYS A 233 -12.49 -3.46 16.10
C LYS A 233 -13.73 -3.35 15.20
N CYS A 234 -14.88 -2.97 15.76
CA CYS A 234 -16.12 -2.75 15.02
C CYS A 234 -16.21 -1.29 14.57
N LEU A 235 -16.39 -1.06 13.27
CA LEU A 235 -16.70 0.24 12.69
C LEU A 235 -18.14 0.25 12.16
N THR A 236 -18.92 1.27 12.49
CA THR A 236 -20.27 1.45 11.93
C THR A 236 -20.50 2.85 11.41
N SER A 237 -21.39 3.02 10.42
CA SER A 237 -21.70 4.30 9.78
C SER A 237 -23.18 4.40 9.35
N LYS A 238 -23.65 5.61 9.05
CA LYS A 238 -25.08 5.93 8.94
C LYS A 238 -25.73 5.67 7.57
N GLY A 239 -25.06 5.95 6.46
CA GLY A 239 -25.71 5.85 5.14
C GLY A 239 -24.88 6.46 4.01
N PRO A 240 -25.48 6.67 2.82
CA PRO A 240 -24.74 7.12 1.63
C PRO A 240 -23.97 8.42 1.87
N GLY A 241 -24.59 9.38 2.58
CA GLY A 241 -23.96 10.67 2.92
C GLY A 241 -22.76 10.58 3.88
N THR A 242 -22.53 9.44 4.53
CA THR A 242 -21.37 9.19 5.41
C THR A 242 -20.42 8.13 4.87
N ALA A 243 -20.63 7.67 3.63
CA ALA A 243 -19.86 6.57 3.03
C ALA A 243 -18.38 6.94 2.81
N ILE A 244 -18.08 8.17 2.39
CA ILE A 244 -16.70 8.65 2.26
C ILE A 244 -15.98 8.68 3.61
N ALA A 245 -16.62 9.24 4.63
CA ALA A 245 -16.07 9.27 5.99
C ALA A 245 -15.85 7.84 6.54
N PHE A 246 -16.75 6.90 6.21
CA PHE A 246 -16.59 5.49 6.57
C PHE A 246 -15.39 4.84 5.87
N GLY A 247 -15.22 5.03 4.56
CA GLY A 247 -14.04 4.56 3.82
C GLY A 247 -12.74 5.09 4.41
N LEU A 248 -12.69 6.39 4.73
CA LEU A 248 -11.51 7.02 5.36
C LEU A 248 -11.25 6.49 6.77
N ALA A 249 -12.28 6.24 7.57
CA ALA A 249 -12.14 5.61 8.87
C ALA A 249 -11.58 4.18 8.77
N ILE A 250 -11.97 3.41 7.75
CA ILE A 250 -11.39 2.08 7.48
C ILE A 250 -9.91 2.20 7.13
N VAL A 251 -9.53 3.18 6.28
CA VAL A 251 -8.11 3.47 5.97
C VAL A 251 -7.33 3.80 7.26
N ALA A 252 -7.90 4.64 8.13
CA ALA A 252 -7.29 4.98 9.41
C ALA A 252 -7.10 3.76 10.32
N ALA A 253 -8.07 2.83 10.30
CA ALA A 253 -8.07 1.60 11.10
C ALA A 253 -7.03 0.57 10.64
N LEU A 254 -6.91 0.37 9.33
CA LEU A 254 -6.05 -0.65 8.73
C LEU A 254 -4.62 -0.17 8.51
N LEU A 255 -4.45 1.12 8.25
CA LEU A 255 -3.18 1.78 8.00
C LEU A 255 -2.91 2.79 9.13
N THR A 256 -3.14 4.08 8.87
CA THR A 256 -2.89 5.17 9.82
C THR A 256 -3.85 6.33 9.59
N LYS A 257 -4.15 7.09 10.65
CA LYS A 257 -4.90 8.35 10.57
C LYS A 257 -4.30 9.33 9.55
N ASP A 258 -2.98 9.45 9.55
CA ASP A 258 -2.23 10.32 8.64
C ASP A 258 -2.41 9.92 7.16
N ARG A 259 -2.43 8.62 6.83
CA ARG A 259 -2.77 8.18 5.47
C ARG A 259 -4.20 8.55 5.10
N ALA A 260 -5.16 8.40 6.01
CA ALA A 260 -6.55 8.79 5.79
C ALA A 260 -6.69 10.31 5.58
N LEU A 261 -6.01 11.14 6.35
CA LEU A 261 -6.03 12.61 6.20
C LEU A 261 -5.44 13.07 4.87
N ARG A 262 -4.34 12.45 4.40
CA ARG A 262 -3.83 12.71 3.04
C ARG A 262 -4.84 12.37 1.96
N LEU A 263 -5.48 11.20 2.08
CA LEU A 263 -6.47 10.78 1.11
C LEU A 263 -7.72 11.66 1.14
N ALA A 264 -8.12 12.16 2.31
CA ALA A 264 -9.21 13.13 2.44
C ALA A 264 -8.93 14.42 1.66
N LYS A 265 -7.68 14.91 1.69
CA LYS A 265 -7.23 16.06 0.89
C LYS A 265 -7.26 15.77 -0.60
N GLU A 266 -6.74 14.61 -1.01
CA GLU A 266 -6.77 14.16 -2.42
C GLU A 266 -8.21 14.06 -2.97
N LEU A 267 -9.17 13.73 -2.09
CA LEU A 267 -10.60 13.63 -2.41
C LEU A 267 -11.37 14.94 -2.21
N LEU A 268 -10.74 16.01 -1.75
CA LEU A 268 -11.35 17.32 -1.48
C LEU A 268 -12.48 17.27 -0.43
N VAL A 269 -12.29 16.45 0.62
CA VAL A 269 -13.27 16.27 1.71
C VAL A 269 -12.69 16.50 3.11
N ASP A 270 -11.46 16.98 3.21
CA ASP A 270 -10.76 17.16 4.48
C ASP A 270 -11.35 18.26 5.37
N GLU A 271 -12.05 19.23 4.80
CA GLU A 271 -12.76 20.30 5.52
C GLU A 271 -14.23 19.95 5.82
N THR A 272 -14.66 18.71 5.57
CA THR A 272 -16.04 18.31 5.82
C THR A 272 -16.24 17.89 7.29
N PRO A 273 -17.25 18.43 8.00
CA PRO A 273 -17.46 18.12 9.42
C PRO A 273 -17.62 16.62 9.71
N PHE A 274 -18.18 15.87 8.78
CA PHE A 274 -18.35 14.43 8.92
C PHE A 274 -17.02 13.66 8.89
N VAL A 275 -16.07 14.08 8.04
CA VAL A 275 -14.73 13.47 7.94
C VAL A 275 -13.88 13.83 9.16
N GLU A 276 -13.88 15.10 9.56
CA GLU A 276 -13.16 15.56 10.76
C GLU A 276 -13.64 14.79 12.00
N LYS A 277 -14.95 14.70 12.20
CA LYS A 277 -15.54 13.97 13.31
C LYS A 277 -15.19 12.48 13.25
N ALA A 278 -15.28 11.84 12.08
CA ALA A 278 -14.96 10.43 11.91
C ALA A 278 -13.49 10.11 12.24
N LEU A 279 -12.55 10.94 11.77
CA LEU A 279 -11.11 10.73 11.96
C LEU A 279 -10.59 11.18 13.33
N SER A 280 -11.36 11.98 14.08
CA SER A 280 -10.99 12.38 15.46
C SER A 280 -10.83 11.19 16.42
N ASN A 281 -11.48 10.06 16.13
CA ASN A 281 -11.51 8.83 16.95
C ASN A 281 -10.39 7.81 16.61
N PHE A 282 -9.40 8.21 15.83
CA PHE A 282 -8.22 7.41 15.43
C PHE A 282 -6.93 8.08 15.83
#